data_AF-U7VEL1-F1
#
_entry.id   AF-U7VEL1-F1
#
_cell.length_a   1.000
_cell.length_b   1.000
_cell.length_c   1.000
_cell.angle_alpha   90.00
_cell.angle_beta   90.00
_cell.angle_gamma   90.00
#
_symmetry.space_group_name_H-M   'P 1'
#
loop_
_entity.id
_entity.type
_entity.pdbx_description
1 polymer ?
#
loop_
_entity_poly.entity_id
_entity_poly.type
_entity_poly.pdbx_seq_one_letter_code
_entity_poly.pdbx_strand_id
1 'polypeptide(L)'
;MLKTGIDIVCSNIIKIVDIEEIFFGIEEEGVPYILKFLEEEKIDKEFYVNGRFEIGIGINSDGEIFLNQKKYTKEYILKENIGSSKKRLRVFGQNAARVLKGLPLKKV
;
A
#
# COMPACT_ATOMS: atom_id res chain seq x y z
N MET A 1 -21.95 -0.70 -4.16
CA MET A 1 -20.96 -1.79 -4.02
C MET A 1 -19.62 -1.24 -4.48
N LEU A 2 -18.67 -0.94 -3.58
CA LEU A 2 -17.32 -0.55 -3.99
C LEU A 2 -16.70 -1.71 -4.75
N LYS A 3 -16.61 -1.60 -6.07
CA LYS A 3 -16.12 -2.67 -6.96
C LYS A 3 -14.60 -2.79 -6.94
N THR A 4 -13.88 -1.76 -6.48
CA THR A 4 -12.41 -1.68 -6.50
C THR A 4 -11.91 -0.82 -5.34
N GLY A 5 -10.68 -1.05 -4.91
CA GLY A 5 -10.03 -0.40 -3.77
C GLY A 5 -8.67 -1.02 -3.50
N ILE A 6 -8.04 -0.66 -2.38
CA ILE A 6 -6.74 -1.18 -1.94
C ILE A 6 -6.85 -1.71 -0.51
N ASP A 7 -6.41 -2.95 -0.27
CA ASP A 7 -6.23 -3.46 1.09
C ASP A 7 -4.86 -3.01 1.62
N ILE A 8 -4.81 -2.50 2.84
CA ILE A 8 -3.56 -2.10 3.51
C ILE A 8 -3.45 -2.90 4.79
N VAL A 9 -2.40 -3.70 4.91
CA VAL A 9 -2.10 -4.48 6.10
C VAL A 9 -0.77 -4.00 6.67
N CYS A 10 -0.79 -3.64 7.94
CA CYS A 10 0.32 -2.97 8.60
C CYS A 10 0.62 -3.63 9.94
N SER A 11 1.90 -3.76 10.29
CA SER A 11 2.30 -4.13 11.64
C SER A 11 1.79 -3.11 12.65
N ASN A 12 1.26 -3.56 13.78
CA ASN A 12 0.73 -2.71 14.86
C ASN A 12 1.82 -1.88 15.57
N ILE A 13 3.09 -2.14 15.29
CA ILE A 13 4.25 -1.35 15.75
C ILE A 13 4.30 0.01 15.03
N ILE A 14 3.85 0.07 13.77
CA ILE A 14 3.86 1.29 12.95
C ILE A 14 2.72 2.22 13.33
N LYS A 15 3.00 3.52 13.45
CA LYS A 15 1.99 4.53 13.76
C LYS A 15 1.40 5.08 12.46
N ILE A 16 0.12 5.46 12.52
CA ILE A 16 -0.59 6.08 11.38
C ILE A 16 0.15 7.30 10.83
N VAL A 17 0.74 8.13 11.70
CA VAL A 17 1.50 9.34 11.30
C VAL A 17 2.71 9.02 10.40
N ASP A 18 3.26 7.80 10.50
CA ASP A 18 4.41 7.38 9.68
C ASP A 18 3.98 6.98 8.25
N ILE A 19 2.68 6.75 8.04
CA ILE A 19 2.13 6.21 6.78
C ILE A 19 0.96 7.04 6.21
N GLU A 20 0.56 8.13 6.86
CA GLU A 20 -0.59 8.96 6.47
C GLU A 20 -0.48 9.51 5.04
N GLU A 21 0.75 9.81 4.60
CA GLU A 21 1.01 10.32 3.26
C GLU A 21 0.64 9.31 2.17
N ILE A 22 0.72 8.00 2.46
CA ILE A 22 0.28 6.95 1.52
C ILE A 22 -1.24 7.04 1.35
N PHE A 23 -1.99 7.23 2.43
CA PHE A 23 -3.45 7.36 2.38
C PHE A 23 -3.84 8.60 1.58
N PHE A 24 -3.22 9.75 1.86
CA PHE A 24 -3.45 10.97 1.09
C PHE A 24 -3.16 10.77 -0.40
N GLY A 25 -2.09 10.05 -0.75
CA GLY A 25 -1.79 9.73 -2.13
C GLY A 25 -2.85 8.87 -2.82
N ILE A 26 -3.40 7.89 -2.11
CA ILE A 26 -4.50 7.03 -2.60
C ILE A 26 -5.79 7.85 -2.77
N GLU A 27 -6.12 8.70 -1.79
CA GLU A 27 -7.30 9.56 -1.78
C GLU A 27 -7.26 10.65 -2.87
N GLU A 28 -6.10 11.23 -3.15
CA GLU A 28 -5.90 12.19 -4.25
C GLU A 28 -6.20 11.56 -5.62
N GLU A 29 -6.04 10.25 -5.73
CA GLU A 29 -6.44 9.47 -6.91
C GLU A 29 -7.89 8.97 -6.81
N GLY A 30 -8.66 9.33 -5.77
CA GLY A 30 -10.08 8.98 -5.64
C GLY A 30 -10.33 7.47 -5.51
N VAL A 31 -9.38 6.72 -4.95
CA VAL A 31 -9.49 5.28 -4.72
C VAL A 31 -9.75 5.04 -3.23
N PRO A 32 -10.71 4.19 -2.84
CA PRO A 32 -10.90 3.83 -1.44
C PRO A 32 -9.86 2.80 -0.98
N TYR A 33 -9.58 2.79 0.31
CA TYR A 33 -8.74 1.77 0.93
C TYR A 33 -9.37 1.21 2.22
N ILE A 34 -8.89 0.04 2.64
CA ILE A 34 -9.19 -0.54 3.95
C ILE A 34 -7.87 -0.76 4.67
N LEU A 35 -7.74 -0.27 5.90
CA LEU A 35 -6.56 -0.47 6.74
C LEU A 35 -6.85 -1.52 7.81
N LYS A 36 -5.92 -2.47 7.97
CA LYS A 36 -5.91 -3.46 9.05
C LYS A 36 -4.52 -3.49 9.70
N PHE A 37 -4.52 -3.54 11.03
CA PHE A 37 -3.31 -3.81 11.80
C PHE A 37 -3.21 -5.28 12.19
N LEU A 38 -2.00 -5.83 12.19
CA LEU A 38 -1.67 -7.17 12.69
C LEU A 38 -0.53 -7.08 13.71
N GLU A 39 -0.45 -8.06 14.61
CA GLU A 39 0.67 -8.16 15.58
C GLU A 39 1.96 -8.70 14.96
N GLU A 40 1.92 -9.07 13.68
CA GLU A 40 3.05 -9.59 12.93
C GLU A 40 4.11 -8.50 12.67
N GLU A 41 5.38 -8.84 12.85
CA GLU A 41 6.50 -7.97 12.48
C GLU A 41 6.67 -7.89 10.96
N LYS A 42 6.54 -9.04 10.29
CA LYS A 42 6.64 -9.15 8.84
C LYS A 42 5.26 -9.42 8.26
N ILE A 43 4.81 -8.54 7.39
CA ILE A 43 3.53 -8.68 6.69
C ILE A 43 3.77 -9.46 5.40
N ASP A 44 3.52 -10.76 5.46
CA ASP A 44 3.60 -11.61 4.28
C ASP A 44 2.64 -11.16 3.18
N LYS A 45 3.04 -11.40 1.92
CA LYS A 45 2.31 -10.95 0.73
C LYS A 45 0.84 -11.37 0.76
N GLU A 46 0.60 -12.61 1.17
CA GLU A 46 -0.69 -13.24 1.27
C GLU A 46 -1.65 -12.45 2.16
N PHE A 47 -1.16 -11.77 3.21
CA PHE A 47 -2.01 -11.01 4.12
C PHE A 47 -2.68 -9.81 3.46
N TYR A 48 -1.96 -9.08 2.59
CA TYR A 48 -2.49 -7.89 1.94
C TYR A 48 -3.03 -8.16 0.53
N VAL A 49 -2.54 -9.18 -0.20
CA VAL A 49 -3.10 -9.48 -1.53
C VAL A 49 -4.34 -10.37 -1.46
N ASN A 50 -4.54 -11.21 -0.44
CA ASN A 50 -5.76 -12.04 -0.33
C ASN A 50 -6.93 -11.32 0.35
N GLY A 51 -6.83 -10.01 0.53
CA GLY A 51 -7.90 -9.17 1.05
C GLY A 51 -9.10 -9.02 0.11
N ARG A 52 -9.89 -7.99 0.39
CA ARG A 52 -11.14 -7.68 -0.31
C ARG A 52 -10.92 -7.32 -1.78
N PHE A 53 -9.82 -6.66 -2.11
CA PHE A 53 -9.52 -6.10 -3.41
C PHE A 53 -8.43 -6.90 -4.14
N GLU A 54 -8.17 -6.59 -5.42
CA GLU A 54 -7.10 -7.27 -6.18
C GLU A 54 -5.69 -6.73 -5.85
N ILE A 55 -5.60 -5.52 -5.29
CA ILE A 55 -4.36 -4.84 -4.94
C ILE A 55 -4.28 -4.67 -3.43
N GLY A 56 -3.08 -4.89 -2.89
CA GLY A 56 -2.82 -4.58 -1.50
C GLY A 56 -1.42 -4.02 -1.23
N ILE A 57 -1.30 -3.41 -0.05
CA ILE A 57 -0.08 -2.84 0.51
C ILE A 57 0.24 -3.55 1.82
N GLY A 58 1.47 -4.06 1.95
CA GLY A 58 2.02 -4.60 3.19
C GLY A 58 3.03 -3.64 3.81
N ILE A 59 2.97 -3.45 5.12
CA ILE A 59 3.89 -2.59 5.88
C ILE A 59 4.44 -3.32 7.08
N ASN A 60 5.74 -3.65 7.04
CA ASN A 60 6.47 -4.36 8.09
C ASN A 60 6.78 -3.43 9.28
N SER A 61 7.15 -4.02 10.42
CA SER A 61 7.58 -3.30 11.62
C SER A 61 8.89 -2.54 11.46
N ASP A 62 9.75 -2.94 10.52
CA ASP A 62 10.96 -2.23 10.12
C ASP A 62 10.70 -1.07 9.14
N GLY A 63 9.43 -0.87 8.79
CA GLY A 63 8.98 0.19 7.91
C GLY A 63 9.13 -0.10 6.42
N GLU A 64 9.50 -1.31 6.00
CA GLU A 64 9.43 -1.68 4.59
C GLU A 64 7.98 -1.72 4.11
N ILE A 65 7.75 -1.15 2.92
CA ILE A 65 6.42 -0.96 2.32
C ILE A 65 6.41 -1.65 0.97
N PHE A 66 5.42 -2.51 0.73
CA PHE A 66 5.30 -3.29 -0.50
C PHE A 66 3.92 -3.11 -1.11
N LEU A 67 3.86 -2.86 -2.41
CA LEU A 67 2.64 -2.90 -3.21
C LEU A 67 2.65 -4.19 -4.03
N ASN A 68 1.54 -4.94 -4.01
CA ASN A 68 1.38 -6.09 -4.89
C ASN A 68 -0.09 -6.33 -5.27
N GLN A 69 -0.32 -7.27 -6.18
CA GLN A 69 -1.66 -7.71 -6.60
C GLN A 69 -1.74 -9.24 -6.66
N LYS A 70 -2.95 -9.79 -6.49
CA LYS A 70 -3.22 -11.25 -6.40
C LYS A 70 -2.51 -12.09 -7.46
N LYS A 71 -2.51 -11.63 -8.72
CA LYS A 71 -2.02 -12.40 -9.88
C LYS A 71 -0.55 -12.16 -10.21
N TYR A 72 0.14 -11.25 -9.51
CA TYR A 72 1.53 -10.94 -9.83
C TYR A 72 2.45 -11.91 -9.11
N THR A 73 3.37 -12.52 -9.84
CA THR A 73 4.18 -13.63 -9.33
C THR A 73 5.46 -13.18 -8.64
N LYS A 74 5.91 -11.94 -8.86
CA LYS A 74 7.09 -11.40 -8.17
C LYS A 74 6.75 -10.93 -6.77
N GLU A 75 7.82 -10.65 -6.01
CA GLU A 75 7.77 -10.25 -4.61
C GLU A 75 6.99 -8.93 -4.40
N TYR A 76 7.17 -7.94 -5.28
CA TYR A 76 6.46 -6.67 -5.25
C TYR A 76 6.37 -6.02 -6.64
N ILE A 77 5.35 -5.18 -6.82
CA ILE A 77 5.23 -4.25 -7.95
C ILE A 77 6.02 -2.98 -7.65
N LEU A 78 5.84 -2.43 -6.44
CA LEU A 78 6.59 -1.29 -5.92
C LEU A 78 7.05 -1.56 -4.50
N LYS A 79 8.20 -1.00 -4.14
CA LYS A 79 8.78 -1.05 -2.79
C LYS A 79 9.20 0.35 -2.36
N GLU A 80 8.98 0.68 -1.10
CA GLU A 80 9.39 1.93 -0.46
C GLU A 80 9.67 1.67 1.04
N ASN A 81 10.06 2.70 1.79
CA ASN A 81 10.25 2.60 3.24
C ASN A 81 9.65 3.83 3.94
N ILE A 82 9.12 3.68 5.16
CA ILE A 82 8.51 4.79 5.93
C ILE A 82 9.50 5.94 6.20
N GLY A 83 10.80 5.66 6.20
CA GLY A 83 11.87 6.66 6.34
C GLY A 83 12.07 7.54 5.09
N SER A 84 11.39 7.25 3.98
CA SER A 84 11.41 8.11 2.79
C SER A 84 10.67 9.43 3.03
N SER A 85 10.94 10.41 2.18
CA SER A 85 10.30 11.73 2.31
C SER A 85 8.78 11.64 2.17
N LYS A 86 8.05 12.56 2.82
CA LYS A 86 6.59 12.69 2.69
C LYS A 86 6.13 12.69 1.22
N LYS A 87 6.86 13.39 0.34
CA LYS A 87 6.61 13.40 -1.11
C LYS A 87 6.70 11.99 -1.72
N ARG A 88 7.70 11.19 -1.35
CA ARG A 88 7.86 9.81 -1.84
C ARG A 88 6.71 8.91 -1.38
N LEU A 89 6.34 9.01 -0.11
CA LEU A 89 5.22 8.25 0.45
C LEU A 89 3.88 8.62 -0.20
N ARG A 90 3.65 9.92 -0.45
CA ARG A 90 2.51 10.41 -1.24
C ARG A 90 2.48 9.83 -2.64
N VAL A 91 3.62 9.90 -3.35
CA VAL A 91 3.73 9.36 -4.71
C VAL A 91 3.57 7.83 -4.72
N PHE A 92 4.02 7.12 -3.69
CA PHE A 92 3.78 5.68 -3.54
C PHE A 92 2.28 5.38 -3.45
N GLY A 93 1.54 6.10 -2.60
CA GLY A 93 0.08 5.97 -2.50
C GLY A 93 -0.63 6.28 -3.81
N GLN A 94 -0.26 7.36 -4.49
CA GLN A 94 -0.78 7.69 -5.81
C GLN A 94 -0.49 6.57 -6.82
N ASN A 95 0.72 6.02 -6.81
CA ASN A 95 1.10 4.95 -7.72
C ASN A 95 0.36 3.65 -7.42
N ALA A 96 0.07 3.32 -6.16
CA ALA A 96 -0.78 2.18 -5.82
C ALA A 96 -2.18 2.30 -6.45
N ALA A 97 -2.79 3.48 -6.35
CA ALA A 97 -4.06 3.77 -7.00
C ALA A 97 -3.97 3.78 -8.53
N ARG A 98 -2.85 4.23 -9.10
CA ARG A 98 -2.63 4.23 -10.55
C ARG A 98 -2.41 2.83 -11.12
N VAL A 99 -1.77 1.92 -10.38
CA VAL A 99 -1.70 0.49 -10.73
C VAL A 99 -3.11 -0.09 -10.81
N LEU A 100 -3.98 0.19 -9.83
CA LEU A 100 -5.39 -0.25 -9.85
C LEU A 100 -6.14 0.21 -11.10
N LYS A 101 -5.88 1.43 -11.54
CA LYS A 101 -6.53 2.05 -12.71
C LYS A 101 -5.86 1.73 -14.05
N GLY A 102 -4.71 1.04 -14.05
CA GLY A 102 -3.92 0.80 -15.26
C GLY A 102 -3.30 2.08 -15.87
N LEU A 103 -2.94 3.06 -15.03
CA LEU A 103 -2.35 4.33 -15.46
C LEU A 103 -0.82 4.35 -15.34
N PRO A 104 -0.11 5.17 -16.15
CA PRO A 104 1.35 5.31 -16.06
C PRO A 104 1.78 5.80 -14.67
N LEU A 105 2.86 5.25 -14.11
CA LEU A 105 3.34 5.63 -12.79
C LEU A 105 3.92 7.06 -12.78
N LYS A 106 3.67 7.79 -11.69
CA LYS A 106 4.29 9.07 -11.37
C LYS A 106 5.73 8.84 -10.93
N LYS A 107 6.61 9.75 -11.35
CA LYS A 107 8.00 9.82 -10.89
C LYS A 107 8.09 10.67 -9.63
N VAL A 108 9.02 10.33 -8.75
CA VAL A 108 9.36 11.11 -7.56
C VAL A 108 10.28 12.27 -7.94
#